data_AF-A0A6B1HI16-F1
#
_entry.id   AF-A0A6B1HI16-F1
#
_cell.length_a   1.000
_cell.length_b   1.000
_cell.length_c   1.000
_cell.angle_alpha   90.00
_cell.angle_beta   90.00
_cell.angle_gamma   90.00
#
_symmetry.space_group_name_H-M   'P 1'
#
loop_
_entity.id
_entity.type
_entity.pdbx_description
1 polymer ?
#
loop_
_entity_poly.entity_id
_entity_poly.type
_entity_poly.pdbx_seq_one_letter_code
_entity_poly.pdbx_strand_id
1 'polypeptide(L)'
;METFLRLSDETDGRALFNLRMFNQSLKELGDLFKSQHIFPSLGDAGAHVSQIMDAGWSTFILSYWIREAGIYSLGEGIRRMTSGPARVLGLNDRGALKPGLRADVNVFDPDKVAERQPVLVHDFPGGAPRYIQKSLGYKTTLVNGEVTLVDGEHTGARAGRVLRHAG
;
A
#
# COMPACT_ATOMS: atom_id res chain seq x y z
N MET A 1 -25.13 -15.52 -11.20
CA MET A 1 -26.18 -14.51 -10.91
C MET A 1 -26.60 -14.57 -9.44
N GLU A 2 -26.95 -15.77 -8.93
CA GLU A 2 -27.48 -15.94 -7.56
C GLU A 2 -26.54 -15.47 -6.44
N THR A 3 -25.23 -15.76 -6.51
CA THR A 3 -24.26 -15.32 -5.49
C THR A 3 -24.15 -13.80 -5.37
N PHE A 4 -24.22 -13.08 -6.50
CA PHE A 4 -24.12 -11.63 -6.52
C PHE A 4 -25.34 -10.98 -5.86
N LEU A 5 -26.55 -11.43 -6.25
CA LEU A 5 -27.80 -10.92 -5.69
C LEU A 5 -27.91 -11.24 -4.20
N ARG A 6 -27.56 -12.47 -3.80
CA ARG A 6 -27.53 -12.89 -2.39
C ARG A 6 -26.58 -12.04 -1.55
N LEU A 7 -25.33 -11.86 -1.98
CA LEU A 7 -24.36 -11.03 -1.25
C LEU A 7 -24.79 -9.56 -1.22
N SER A 8 -25.41 -9.05 -2.28
CA SER A 8 -25.94 -7.69 -2.28
C SER A 8 -27.08 -7.52 -1.27
N ASP A 9 -27.99 -8.49 -1.18
CA ASP A 9 -29.08 -8.50 -0.20
C ASP A 9 -28.57 -8.64 1.24
N GLU A 10 -27.70 -9.63 1.51
CA GLU A 10 -27.09 -9.86 2.83
C GLU A 10 -26.31 -8.66 3.37
N THR A 11 -25.80 -7.81 2.48
CA THR A 11 -24.99 -6.63 2.83
C THR A 11 -25.76 -5.32 2.69
N ASP A 12 -27.06 -5.35 2.38
CA ASP A 12 -27.87 -4.15 2.18
C ASP A 12 -27.25 -3.22 1.11
N GLY A 13 -26.81 -3.81 0.00
CA GLY A 13 -26.17 -3.15 -1.14
C GLY A 13 -24.71 -2.72 -0.91
N ARG A 14 -24.10 -3.09 0.22
CA ARG A 14 -22.73 -2.62 0.58
C ARG A 14 -21.62 -3.58 0.16
N ALA A 15 -21.95 -4.76 -0.36
CA ALA A 15 -20.97 -5.71 -0.87
C ALA A 15 -20.12 -5.05 -1.96
N LEU A 16 -18.80 -5.15 -1.80
CA LEU A 16 -17.86 -4.71 -2.81
C LEU A 16 -17.42 -5.91 -3.63
N PHE A 17 -17.58 -5.80 -4.94
CA PHE A 17 -17.16 -6.80 -5.91
C PHE A 17 -15.91 -6.29 -6.61
N ASN A 18 -14.79 -6.99 -6.40
CA ASN A 18 -13.52 -6.60 -6.98
C ASN A 18 -13.38 -7.16 -8.40
N LEU A 19 -13.28 -6.28 -9.38
CA LEU A 19 -12.88 -6.63 -10.74
C LEU A 19 -11.39 -6.32 -10.92
N ARG A 20 -10.56 -7.35 -11.19
CA ARG A 20 -9.16 -7.15 -11.55
C ARG A 20 -9.06 -6.73 -13.01
N MET A 21 -8.91 -5.43 -13.27
CA MET A 21 -8.76 -4.90 -14.63
C MET A 21 -7.46 -5.37 -15.29
N PHE A 22 -6.37 -5.40 -14.54
CA PHE A 22 -5.03 -5.80 -15.00
C PHE A 22 -4.45 -6.91 -14.13
N ASN A 23 -3.41 -7.58 -14.63
CA ASN A 23 -2.67 -8.61 -13.90
C ASN A 23 -3.58 -9.68 -13.27
N GLN A 24 -4.51 -10.20 -14.08
CA GLN A 24 -5.59 -11.07 -13.60
C GLN A 24 -5.10 -12.39 -13.03
N SER A 25 -3.95 -12.88 -13.51
CA SER A 25 -3.37 -14.11 -12.96
C SER A 25 -2.24 -13.82 -11.99
N LEU A 26 -2.46 -14.20 -10.73
CA LEU A 26 -1.48 -14.10 -9.66
C LEU A 26 -0.29 -15.04 -9.88
N LYS A 27 -0.44 -16.15 -10.61
CA LYS A 27 0.69 -17.04 -10.87
C LYS A 27 1.73 -16.34 -11.75
N GLU A 28 1.32 -15.83 -12.90
CA GLU A 28 2.16 -15.15 -13.88
C GLU A 28 2.72 -13.85 -13.30
N LEU A 29 1.92 -13.11 -12.52
CA LEU A 29 2.41 -11.93 -11.82
C LEU A 29 3.50 -12.29 -10.79
N GLY A 30 3.34 -13.41 -10.09
CA GLY A 30 4.36 -13.93 -9.17
C GLY A 30 5.67 -14.25 -9.86
N ASP A 31 5.62 -14.82 -11.07
CA ASP A 31 6.82 -15.09 -11.88
C ASP A 31 7.48 -13.78 -12.36
N LEU A 32 6.68 -12.79 -12.76
CA LEU A 32 7.19 -11.46 -13.13
C LEU A 32 7.89 -10.77 -11.96
N PHE A 33 7.31 -10.84 -10.76
CA PHE A 33 7.85 -10.25 -9.55
C PHE A 33 9.20 -10.85 -9.14
N LYS A 34 9.52 -12.08 -9.51
CA LYS A 34 10.86 -12.65 -9.26
C LYS A 34 11.98 -11.93 -10.03
N SER A 35 11.66 -11.21 -11.11
CA SER A 35 12.63 -10.43 -11.88
C SER A 35 13.37 -9.40 -11.00
N GLN A 36 14.68 -9.25 -11.19
CA GLN A 36 15.49 -8.25 -10.49
C GLN A 36 15.29 -6.82 -11.02
N HIS A 37 14.61 -6.68 -12.16
CA HIS A 37 14.38 -5.39 -12.82
C HIS A 37 13.00 -4.80 -12.53
N ILE A 38 12.18 -5.48 -11.72
CA ILE A 38 10.80 -5.09 -11.44
C ILE A 38 10.65 -4.84 -9.95
N PHE A 39 10.15 -3.67 -9.61
CA PHE A 39 9.85 -3.27 -8.25
C PHE A 39 8.33 -3.12 -8.09
N PRO A 40 7.73 -3.66 -7.01
CA PRO A 40 6.33 -3.40 -6.70
C PRO A 40 6.10 -1.90 -6.49
N SER A 41 5.21 -1.33 -7.28
CA SER A 41 4.82 0.08 -7.35
C SER A 41 3.77 0.20 -8.46
N LEU A 42 2.95 1.22 -8.62
CA LEU A 42 2.46 2.30 -7.76
C LEU A 42 0.93 2.07 -7.68
N GLY A 43 0.25 2.63 -6.68
CA GLY A 43 -1.22 2.71 -6.69
C GLY A 43 -1.73 3.96 -7.42
N ASP A 44 -2.71 3.82 -8.31
CA ASP A 44 -3.34 4.89 -9.07
C ASP A 44 -4.66 5.40 -8.45
N ALA A 45 -5.02 4.90 -7.27
CA ALA A 45 -6.20 5.32 -6.51
C ALA A 45 -6.29 6.85 -6.32
N GLY A 46 -5.17 7.58 -6.30
CA GLY A 46 -5.17 9.03 -6.15
C GLY A 46 -5.76 9.81 -7.34
N ALA A 47 -5.61 9.30 -8.57
CA ALA A 47 -6.19 9.92 -9.77
C ALA A 47 -7.64 9.47 -10.03
N HIS A 48 -7.99 8.28 -9.54
CA HIS A 48 -9.27 7.60 -9.78
C HIS A 48 -10.00 7.26 -8.47
N VAL A 49 -10.06 8.22 -7.55
CA VAL A 49 -10.46 8.04 -6.14
C VAL A 49 -11.80 7.35 -5.88
N SER A 50 -12.73 7.37 -6.84
CA SER A 50 -14.05 6.73 -6.74
C SER A 50 -14.22 5.49 -7.63
N GLN A 51 -13.15 5.05 -8.32
CA GLN A 51 -13.20 3.98 -9.33
C GLN A 51 -12.15 2.89 -9.09
N ILE A 52 -10.94 3.25 -8.66
CA ILE A 52 -9.82 2.32 -8.45
C ILE A 52 -9.43 2.33 -6.97
N MET A 53 -9.20 1.15 -6.41
CA MET A 53 -8.63 1.00 -5.07
C MET A 53 -7.47 0.02 -5.06
N ASP A 54 -6.27 0.56 -5.24
CA ASP A 54 -4.99 -0.13 -5.17
C ASP A 54 -4.04 0.55 -4.16
N ALA A 55 -4.55 1.49 -3.35
CA ALA A 55 -3.76 2.23 -2.37
C ALA A 55 -3.12 1.31 -1.31
N GLY A 56 -3.70 0.12 -1.08
CA GLY A 56 -3.17 -0.87 -0.16
C GLY A 56 -2.05 -1.76 -0.72
N TRP A 57 -1.60 -1.56 -1.97
CA TRP A 57 -0.62 -2.43 -2.66
C TRP A 57 0.60 -2.81 -1.82
N SER A 58 1.15 -1.88 -1.02
CA SER A 58 2.32 -2.13 -0.18
C SER A 58 2.01 -3.13 0.93
N THR A 59 0.80 -3.04 1.48
CA THR A 59 0.28 -3.96 2.48
C THR A 59 0.02 -5.32 1.85
N PHE A 60 -0.53 -5.37 0.62
CA PHE A 60 -0.73 -6.61 -0.14
C PHE A 60 0.59 -7.33 -0.45
N ILE A 61 1.66 -6.58 -0.76
CA ILE A 61 3.01 -7.15 -0.92
C ILE A 61 3.47 -7.85 0.36
N LEU A 62 3.31 -7.20 1.51
CA LEU A 62 3.69 -7.80 2.79
C LEU A 62 2.83 -9.02 3.12
N SER A 63 1.51 -8.90 3.00
CA SER A 63 0.55 -9.89 3.47
C SER A 63 0.49 -11.11 2.55
N TYR A 64 0.39 -10.88 1.24
CA TYR A 64 0.19 -11.94 0.26
C TYR A 64 1.52 -12.37 -0.35
N TRP A 65 2.26 -11.47 -1.01
CA TRP A 65 3.42 -11.88 -1.80
C TRP A 65 4.59 -12.38 -0.95
N ILE A 66 4.84 -11.75 0.19
CA ILE A 66 5.90 -12.17 1.11
C ILE A 66 5.41 -13.31 2.02
N ARG A 67 4.36 -13.08 2.82
CA ARG A 67 3.95 -14.05 3.84
C ARG A 67 3.23 -15.28 3.28
N GLU A 68 2.21 -15.10 2.43
CA GLU A 68 1.37 -16.23 1.98
C GLU A 68 1.97 -16.97 0.77
N ALA A 69 2.37 -16.24 -0.26
CA ALA A 69 2.91 -16.79 -1.51
C ALA A 69 4.41 -17.09 -1.45
N GLY A 70 5.15 -16.48 -0.50
CA GLY A 70 6.56 -16.76 -0.27
C GLY A 70 7.49 -16.42 -1.44
N ILE A 71 7.10 -15.51 -2.34
CA ILE A 71 7.91 -15.22 -3.54
C ILE A 71 9.20 -14.45 -3.22
N TYR A 72 9.25 -13.81 -2.05
CA TYR A 72 10.41 -13.13 -1.49
C TYR A 72 10.61 -13.53 -0.04
N SER A 73 11.86 -13.45 0.44
CA SER A 73 12.10 -13.29 1.87
C SER A 73 11.59 -11.92 2.33
N LEU A 74 11.30 -11.77 3.63
CA LEU A 74 10.90 -10.48 4.19
C LEU A 74 11.91 -9.37 3.86
N GLY A 75 13.21 -9.65 4.03
CA GLY A 75 14.27 -8.67 3.73
C GLY A 75 14.31 -8.25 2.26
N GLU A 76 14.15 -9.20 1.33
CA GLU A 76 14.13 -8.90 -0.10
C GLU A 76 12.87 -8.10 -0.50
N GLY A 77 11.71 -8.47 0.04
CA GLY A 77 10.47 -7.72 -0.18
C GLY A 77 10.57 -6.30 0.35
N ILE A 78 11.13 -6.10 1.55
CA ILE A 78 11.41 -4.76 2.09
C ILE A 78 12.39 -3.99 1.21
N ARG A 79 13.50 -4.61 0.77
CA ARG A 79 14.46 -3.98 -0.16
C ARG A 79 13.76 -3.47 -1.41
N ARG A 80 12.87 -4.27 -1.99
CA ARG A 80 12.12 -3.95 -3.22
C ARG A 80 11.09 -2.84 -3.05
N MET A 81 10.64 -2.55 -1.84
CA MET A 81 9.75 -1.43 -1.54
C MET A 81 10.48 -0.19 -1.00
N THR A 82 11.79 -0.28 -0.72
CA THR A 82 12.55 0.79 -0.05
C THR A 82 13.80 1.19 -0.84
N SER A 83 14.95 0.57 -0.57
CA SER A 83 16.24 0.91 -1.18
C SER A 83 16.30 0.67 -2.70
N GLY A 84 15.52 -0.27 -3.22
CA GLY A 84 15.40 -0.52 -4.66
C GLY A 84 14.85 0.70 -5.41
N PRO A 85 13.60 1.11 -5.15
CA PRO A 85 13.02 2.33 -5.71
C PRO A 85 13.82 3.59 -5.39
N ALA A 86 14.36 3.73 -4.17
CA ALA A 86 15.21 4.87 -3.82
C ALA A 86 16.44 4.98 -4.75
N ARG A 87 17.10 3.86 -5.07
CA ARG A 87 18.20 3.81 -6.02
C ARG A 87 17.77 4.19 -7.44
N VAL A 88 16.62 3.70 -7.90
CA VAL A 88 16.07 4.03 -9.24
C VAL A 88 15.81 5.53 -9.37
N LEU A 89 15.30 6.15 -8.30
CA LEU A 89 14.99 7.58 -8.25
C LEU A 89 16.17 8.48 -7.90
N GLY A 90 17.37 7.92 -7.63
CA GLY A 90 18.55 8.69 -7.22
C GLY A 90 18.47 9.30 -5.81
N LEU A 91 17.63 8.75 -4.93
CA LEU A 91 17.47 9.22 -3.56
C LEU A 91 18.56 8.64 -2.65
N ASN A 92 19.56 9.46 -2.33
CA ASN A 92 20.71 9.04 -1.53
C ASN A 92 20.51 9.19 -0.01
N ASP A 93 19.48 9.91 0.43
CA ASP A 93 19.21 10.19 1.86
C ASP A 93 18.11 9.30 2.48
N ARG A 94 17.62 8.27 1.76
CA ARG A 94 16.43 7.47 2.15
C ARG A 94 16.51 6.00 1.70
N GLY A 95 15.50 5.22 2.08
CA GLY A 95 15.30 3.85 1.60
C GLY A 95 16.07 2.78 2.38
N ALA A 96 16.83 3.16 3.42
CA ALA A 96 17.51 2.25 4.31
C ALA A 96 17.54 2.79 5.74
N LEU A 97 17.60 1.90 6.73
CA LEU A 97 17.81 2.26 8.13
C LEU A 97 19.32 2.34 8.40
N LYS A 98 19.89 3.55 8.28
CA LYS A 98 21.30 3.83 8.57
C LYS A 98 21.45 5.21 9.21
N PRO A 99 22.43 5.40 10.12
CA PRO A 99 22.75 6.73 10.64
C PRO A 99 22.98 7.75 9.52
N GLY A 100 22.45 8.96 9.69
CA GLY A 100 22.56 10.05 8.72
C GLY A 100 21.49 10.06 7.61
N LEU A 101 20.71 8.98 7.43
CA LEU A 101 19.56 8.97 6.53
C LEU A 101 18.30 9.52 7.21
N ARG A 102 17.32 9.91 6.40
CA ARG A 102 16.02 10.37 6.89
C ARG A 102 15.30 9.24 7.62
N ALA A 103 14.66 9.58 8.73
CA ALA A 103 13.87 8.66 9.53
C ALA A 103 12.47 8.46 8.93
N ASP A 104 12.43 7.88 7.73
CA ASP A 104 11.22 7.37 7.08
C ASP A 104 11.07 5.88 7.44
N VAL A 105 10.22 5.58 8.43
CA VAL A 105 10.20 4.26 9.10
C VAL A 105 8.77 3.74 9.24
N ASN A 106 8.59 2.44 8.99
CA ASN A 106 7.38 1.71 9.35
C ASN A 106 7.71 0.64 10.38
N VAL A 107 6.89 0.56 11.43
CA VAL A 107 6.90 -0.53 12.41
C VAL A 107 5.61 -1.32 12.23
N PHE A 108 5.73 -2.61 11.94
CA PHE A 108 4.58 -3.46 11.66
C PHE A 108 4.84 -4.91 12.11
N ASP A 109 3.75 -5.64 12.32
CA ASP A 109 3.73 -7.07 12.63
C ASP A 109 3.60 -7.86 11.31
N PRO A 110 4.64 -8.61 10.89
CA PRO A 110 4.63 -9.34 9.62
C PRO A 110 3.55 -10.43 9.57
N ASP A 111 3.15 -10.98 10.72
CA ASP A 111 2.17 -12.06 10.80
C ASP A 111 0.73 -11.52 10.71
N LYS A 112 0.53 -10.23 11.05
CA LYS A 112 -0.80 -9.61 11.06
C LYS A 112 -1.03 -8.63 9.91
N VAL A 113 0.00 -8.05 9.31
CA VAL A 113 -0.16 -7.00 8.32
C VAL A 113 -1.08 -7.44 7.17
N ALA A 114 -2.13 -6.66 6.90
CA ALA A 114 -3.13 -6.96 5.88
C ALA A 114 -3.98 -5.72 5.56
N GLU A 115 -4.51 -5.68 4.33
CA GLU A 115 -5.48 -4.69 3.90
C GLU A 115 -6.86 -5.00 4.51
N ARG A 116 -7.64 -3.97 4.83
CA ARG A 116 -9.07 -4.14 5.11
C ARG A 116 -9.88 -3.98 3.82
N GLN A 117 -11.16 -4.36 3.89
CA GLN A 117 -12.08 -4.01 2.81
C GLN A 117 -12.16 -2.47 2.68
N PRO A 118 -12.15 -1.94 1.44
CA PRO A 118 -12.35 -0.51 1.24
C PRO A 118 -13.77 -0.10 1.61
N VAL A 119 -13.97 1.20 1.84
CA VAL A 119 -15.28 1.79 2.10
C VAL A 119 -15.42 3.08 1.31
N LEU A 120 -16.64 3.35 0.82
CA LEU A 120 -16.96 4.59 0.13
C LEU A 120 -17.34 5.67 1.15
N VAL A 121 -16.64 6.81 1.12
CA VAL A 121 -16.89 7.98 1.97
C VAL A 121 -17.18 9.21 1.11
N HIS A 122 -17.82 10.23 1.69
CA HIS A 122 -18.27 11.44 1.01
C HIS A 122 -17.69 12.71 1.68
N ASP A 123 -16.37 12.75 1.81
CA ASP A 123 -15.62 13.74 2.60
C ASP A 123 -14.83 14.76 1.76
N PHE A 124 -14.99 14.72 0.43
CA PHE A 124 -14.47 15.75 -0.48
C PHE A 124 -15.41 16.96 -0.58
N PRO A 125 -14.92 18.12 -1.07
CA PRO A 125 -15.75 19.30 -1.29
C PRO A 125 -17.02 18.98 -2.07
N GLY A 126 -18.16 19.50 -1.62
CA GLY A 126 -19.46 19.20 -2.22
C GLY A 126 -20.00 17.79 -1.92
N GLY A 127 -19.39 17.05 -0.98
CA GLY A 127 -19.81 15.68 -0.64
C GLY A 127 -19.45 14.64 -1.70
N ALA A 128 -18.46 14.93 -2.55
CA ALA A 128 -18.03 14.01 -3.59
C ALA A 128 -17.50 12.68 -2.98
N PRO A 129 -17.81 11.53 -3.61
CA PRO A 129 -17.42 10.24 -3.08
C PRO A 129 -15.95 9.91 -3.38
N ARG A 130 -15.32 9.16 -2.47
CA ARG A 130 -14.06 8.46 -2.71
C ARG A 130 -14.00 7.19 -1.90
N TYR A 131 -13.24 6.21 -2.36
CA TYR A 131 -12.91 5.06 -1.55
C TYR A 131 -11.73 5.37 -0.62
N ILE A 132 -11.79 4.81 0.58
CA ILE A 132 -10.66 4.72 1.50
C ILE A 132 -10.45 3.26 1.89
N GLN A 133 -9.19 2.90 2.13
CA GLN A 133 -8.83 1.55 2.58
C GLN A 133 -7.88 1.66 3.76
N LYS A 134 -8.33 1.18 4.92
CA LYS A 134 -7.46 1.04 6.09
C LYS A 134 -6.69 -0.28 6.02
N SER A 135 -5.64 -0.38 6.80
CA SER A 135 -4.87 -1.61 7.00
C SER A 135 -4.91 -2.02 8.48
N LEU A 136 -4.33 -3.17 8.79
CA LEU A 136 -4.03 -3.61 10.14
C LEU A 136 -2.59 -4.13 10.23
N GLY A 137 -2.09 -4.31 11.45
CA GLY A 137 -0.72 -4.80 11.69
C GLY A 137 0.36 -3.74 11.67
N TYR A 138 0.09 -2.51 11.23
CA TYR A 138 1.00 -1.37 11.41
C TYR A 138 0.88 -0.80 12.83
N LYS A 139 2.01 -0.69 13.54
CA LYS A 139 2.09 -0.05 14.85
C LYS A 139 2.31 1.46 14.72
N THR A 140 3.27 1.87 13.90
CA THR A 140 3.55 3.29 13.67
C THR A 140 4.27 3.53 12.36
N THR A 141 4.04 4.72 11.80
CA THR A 141 4.75 5.23 10.62
C THR A 141 5.34 6.58 10.95
N LEU A 142 6.63 6.74 10.64
CA LEU A 142 7.37 7.98 10.78
C LEU A 142 7.74 8.51 9.40
N VAL A 143 7.64 9.83 9.22
CA VAL A 143 8.13 10.53 8.04
C VAL A 143 9.08 11.62 8.50
N ASN A 144 10.31 11.62 7.99
CA ASN A 144 11.38 12.53 8.42
C ASN A 144 11.57 12.60 9.95
N GLY A 145 11.30 11.49 10.67
CA GLY A 145 11.44 11.39 12.13
C GLY A 145 10.22 11.80 12.94
N GLU A 146 9.16 12.31 12.31
CA GLU A 146 7.92 12.68 12.99
C GLU A 146 6.89 11.54 12.86
N VAL A 147 6.19 11.25 13.96
CA VAL A 147 5.16 10.19 14.00
C VAL A 147 3.92 10.66 13.25
N THR A 148 3.65 10.04 12.10
CA THR A 148 2.53 10.38 11.21
C THR A 148 1.33 9.46 11.41
N LEU A 149 1.57 8.18 11.71
CA LEU A 149 0.50 7.22 12.06
C LEU A 149 0.82 6.47 13.34
N VAL A 150 -0.21 6.20 14.14
CA VAL A 150 -0.17 5.30 15.31
C VAL A 150 -1.39 4.39 15.27
N ASP A 151 -1.16 3.08 15.34
CA ASP A 151 -2.22 2.05 15.36
C ASP A 151 -3.27 2.23 14.23
N GLY A 152 -2.83 2.68 13.05
CA GLY A 152 -3.68 2.88 11.88
C GLY A 152 -4.38 4.25 11.80
N GLU A 153 -4.20 5.13 12.79
CA GLU A 153 -4.78 6.47 12.80
C GLU A 153 -3.72 7.55 12.53
N HIS A 154 -4.09 8.53 11.72
CA HIS A 154 -3.22 9.64 11.36
C HIS A 154 -3.14 10.67 12.50
N THR A 155 -1.93 11.06 12.90
CA THR A 155 -1.72 11.98 14.04
C THR A 155 -2.00 13.44 13.71
N GLY A 156 -2.06 13.77 12.42
CA GLY A 156 -2.16 15.14 11.91
C GLY A 156 -0.81 15.72 11.47
N ALA A 157 0.30 15.07 11.82
CA ALA A 157 1.64 15.44 11.38
C ALA A 157 1.73 15.43 9.84
N ARG A 158 2.36 16.46 9.27
CA ARG A 158 2.57 16.61 7.82
C ARG A 158 4.05 16.81 7.53
N ALA A 159 4.87 15.88 7.99
CA ALA A 159 6.33 15.95 7.90
C ALA A 159 6.90 15.69 6.50
N GLY A 160 6.04 15.47 5.50
CA GLY A 160 6.45 15.28 4.10
C GLY A 160 7.21 16.49 3.55
N ARG A 161 8.17 16.23 2.66
CA ARG A 161 8.94 17.25 1.95
C ARG A 161 8.92 16.96 0.46
N VAL A 162 8.86 18.01 -0.35
CA VAL A 162 9.02 17.90 -1.79
C VAL A 162 10.43 17.38 -2.07
N LEU A 163 10.52 16.22 -2.71
CA LEU A 163 11.78 15.68 -3.19
C LEU A 163 12.17 16.42 -4.45
N ARG A 164 13.42 16.90 -4.50
CA ARG A 164 13.98 17.57 -5.67
C ARG A 164 15.16 16.73 -6.14
N HIS A 165 15.34 16.63 -7.45
CA HIS A 165 16.55 16.05 -8.01
C HIS A 165 17.74 16.83 -7.48
N ALA A 166 18.71 16.15 -6.87
CA ALA A 166 19.99 16.78 -6.56
C ALA A 166 20.68 17.03 -7.91
N GLY A 167 20.90 18.30 -8.27
CA GLY A 167 21.62 18.65 -9.49
C GLY A 167 23.01 18.01 -9.56
#